data_AF-A0A087E0Q1-F1
#
_entry.id   AF-A0A087E0Q1-F1
#
_cell.length_a   1.000
_cell.length_b   1.000
_cell.length_c   1.000
_cell.angle_alpha   90.00
_cell.angle_beta   90.00
_cell.angle_gamma   90.00
#
_symmetry.space_group_name_H-M   'P 1'
#
loop_
_entity.id
_entity.type
_entity.pdbx_description
1 polymer ?
#
loop_
_entity_poly.entity_id
_entity_poly.type
_entity_poly.pdbx_seq_one_letter_code
_entity_poly.pdbx_strand_id
1 'polypeptide(L)'
;MNGSITLDKPILGALQTAENAFVPAMINDTGRYYELTVNYDYDRADIHDQWIANALESSDRPLAMHYPPNADIDRENTLPKVLHVIADGKPLSLIDCTVFPGSRHPSYPRGDAVRIMPRVIVHIRPDEPVERISKLRSVIPGMLAWSGSYSLTHTLTDTGQGTEVSVPLRASPPIELDEARGLSLIPNVIAHNRPFSESALDFSQDVVFESVTEAPEEWDHHFTLHRRMKALVALARYEPLTFTGMSLPRLHEHDQQHQVLCHDPKIDPSFSTNNNRQQLFTLTDIGPEGVGKWFDLYDQCPQGINGLNSSRTARTARVPSQAPVRQWCCRSPQPGSTHSVDTDLSSPARAGRG
;
A
#
# COMPACT_ATOMS: atom_id res chain seq x y z
N MET A 1 25.22 -3.93 -6.20
CA MET A 1 24.49 -3.53 -7.43
C MET A 1 23.00 -3.73 -7.15
N ASN A 2 22.31 -2.67 -6.72
CA ASN A 2 20.88 -2.74 -6.39
C ASN A 2 20.09 -2.60 -7.68
N GLY A 3 19.88 -3.71 -8.39
CA GLY A 3 19.01 -3.72 -9.55
C GLY A 3 17.57 -3.48 -9.11
N SER A 4 17.00 -2.33 -9.48
CA SER A 4 15.57 -2.08 -9.35
C SER A 4 14.79 -3.13 -10.14
N ILE A 5 13.63 -3.52 -9.63
CA ILE A 5 12.68 -4.39 -10.31
C ILE A 5 11.56 -3.51 -10.83
N THR A 6 11.31 -3.59 -12.12
CA THR A 6 10.19 -2.95 -12.81
C THR A 6 9.33 -4.04 -13.42
N LEU A 7 8.03 -4.01 -13.15
CA LEU A 7 7.04 -4.94 -13.71
C LEU A 7 6.29 -4.31 -14.88
N ASP A 8 7.00 -3.56 -15.73
CA ASP A 8 6.44 -2.93 -16.93
C ASP A 8 6.04 -3.96 -18.00
N LYS A 9 6.64 -5.16 -17.93
CA LYS A 9 6.32 -6.33 -18.74
C LYS A 9 6.26 -7.57 -17.85
N PRO A 10 5.55 -8.63 -18.27
CA PRO A 10 5.60 -9.91 -17.58
C PRO A 10 7.04 -10.43 -17.50
N ILE A 11 7.45 -10.88 -16.31
CA ILE A 11 8.78 -11.44 -16.05
C ILE A 11 8.63 -12.94 -15.81
N LEU A 12 9.38 -13.74 -16.56
CA LEU A 12 9.50 -15.18 -16.33
C LEU A 12 10.45 -15.44 -15.16
N GLY A 13 10.07 -16.39 -14.32
CA GLY A 13 10.84 -16.80 -13.16
C GLY A 13 10.53 -18.23 -12.75
N ALA A 14 10.95 -18.56 -11.54
CA ALA A 14 10.67 -19.83 -10.92
C ALA A 14 10.24 -19.64 -9.47
N LEU A 15 9.09 -20.20 -9.12
CA LEU A 15 8.62 -20.31 -7.74
C LEU A 15 9.46 -21.37 -7.02
N GLN A 16 10.03 -21.00 -5.88
CA GLN A 16 10.70 -21.91 -4.98
C GLN A 16 9.66 -22.56 -4.04
N THR A 17 9.64 -23.89 -4.02
CA THR A 17 8.77 -24.70 -3.16
C THR A 17 9.47 -25.09 -1.87
N ALA A 18 8.74 -25.67 -0.91
CA ALA A 18 9.28 -26.09 0.39
C ALA A 18 10.43 -27.12 0.27
N GLU A 19 10.45 -27.90 -0.81
CA GLU A 19 11.51 -28.90 -1.07
C GLU A 19 12.71 -28.32 -1.85
N ASN A 20 12.78 -27.00 -2.01
CA ASN A 20 13.73 -26.31 -2.90
C ASN A 20 13.60 -26.71 -4.38
N ALA A 21 12.49 -27.33 -4.78
CA ALA A 21 12.16 -27.50 -6.18
C ALA A 21 11.68 -26.18 -6.78
N PHE A 22 11.95 -25.98 -8.07
CA PHE A 22 11.63 -24.77 -8.81
C PHE A 22 10.52 -25.04 -9.82
N VAL A 23 9.40 -24.34 -9.69
CA VAL A 23 8.25 -24.43 -10.60
C VAL A 23 8.25 -23.21 -11.52
N PRO A 24 8.16 -23.36 -12.85
CA PRO A 24 8.07 -22.23 -13.77
C PRO A 24 6.91 -21.30 -13.41
N ALA A 25 7.21 -20.00 -13.33
CA ALA A 25 6.24 -18.99 -12.94
C ALA A 25 6.40 -17.71 -13.76
N MET A 26 5.36 -16.88 -13.80
CA MET A 26 5.38 -15.58 -14.46
C MET A 26 4.78 -14.53 -13.53
N ILE A 27 5.51 -13.44 -13.29
CA ILE A 27 5.03 -12.29 -12.51
C ILE A 27 4.64 -11.17 -13.47
N ASN A 28 3.49 -10.54 -13.24
CA ASN A 28 3.00 -9.44 -14.05
C ASN A 28 2.29 -8.37 -13.21
N ASP A 29 2.39 -7.10 -13.63
CA ASP A 29 1.53 -6.02 -13.13
C ASP A 29 0.34 -5.85 -14.10
N THR A 30 -0.86 -6.21 -13.65
CA THR A 30 -2.09 -6.05 -14.44
C THR A 30 -2.60 -4.60 -14.51
N GLY A 31 -1.95 -3.69 -13.78
CA GLY A 31 -2.43 -2.34 -13.50
C GLY A 31 -3.43 -2.27 -12.34
N ARG A 32 -4.08 -3.40 -12.00
CA ARG A 32 -5.06 -3.49 -10.89
C ARG A 32 -4.56 -4.31 -9.70
N TYR A 33 -3.59 -5.18 -9.91
CA TYR A 33 -2.95 -6.02 -8.90
C TYR A 33 -1.70 -6.66 -9.53
N TYR A 34 -0.78 -7.10 -8.69
CA TYR A 34 0.28 -8.00 -9.12
C TYR A 34 -0.25 -9.43 -9.22
N GLU A 35 0.19 -10.14 -10.23
CA GLU A 35 -0.25 -11.50 -10.53
C GLU A 35 0.97 -12.40 -10.73
N LEU A 36 1.00 -13.51 -9.99
CA LEU A 36 1.89 -14.64 -10.21
C LEU A 36 1.07 -15.74 -10.88
N THR A 37 1.44 -16.09 -12.11
CA THR A 37 0.88 -17.25 -12.81
C THR A 37 1.82 -18.44 -12.63
N VAL A 38 1.29 -19.56 -12.15
CA VAL A 38 2.05 -20.80 -11.95
C VAL A 38 1.28 -21.96 -12.57
N ASN A 39 2.00 -22.88 -13.21
CA ASN A 39 1.39 -24.12 -13.68
C ASN A 39 1.19 -25.08 -12.51
N TYR A 40 0.08 -25.78 -12.53
CA TYR A 40 -0.34 -26.72 -11.50
C TYR A 40 -0.91 -27.98 -12.16
N ASP A 41 -0.70 -29.13 -11.53
CA ASP A 41 -1.26 -30.41 -11.93
C ASP A 41 -2.04 -31.03 -10.77
N TYR A 42 -3.38 -31.13 -10.91
CA TYR A 42 -4.25 -31.63 -9.84
C TYR A 42 -3.99 -33.08 -9.49
N ASP A 43 -3.49 -33.87 -10.44
CA ASP A 43 -3.24 -35.29 -10.25
C ASP A 43 -1.86 -35.57 -9.63
N ARG A 44 -1.03 -34.53 -9.44
CA ARG A 44 0.27 -34.64 -8.79
C ARG A 44 0.16 -34.43 -7.28
N ALA A 45 0.93 -35.23 -6.55
CA ALA A 45 1.02 -35.17 -5.09
C ALA A 45 2.10 -34.17 -4.60
N ASP A 46 2.65 -33.31 -5.48
CA ASP A 46 3.68 -32.34 -5.10
C ASP A 46 3.10 -31.34 -4.06
N ILE A 47 3.90 -30.91 -3.08
CA ILE A 47 3.40 -30.06 -1.96
C ILE A 47 2.81 -28.73 -2.48
N HIS A 48 3.47 -28.11 -3.45
CA HIS A 48 2.97 -26.90 -4.13
C HIS A 48 1.60 -27.12 -4.78
N ASP A 49 1.42 -28.31 -5.35
CA ASP A 49 0.22 -28.68 -6.06
C ASP A 49 -0.94 -28.82 -5.04
N GLN A 50 -0.67 -29.38 -3.86
CA GLN A 50 -1.64 -29.44 -2.77
C GLN A 50 -2.01 -28.05 -2.21
N TRP A 51 -1.06 -27.11 -2.10
CA TRP A 51 -1.34 -25.73 -1.69
C TRP A 51 -2.40 -25.07 -2.56
N ILE A 52 -2.23 -25.22 -3.88
CA ILE A 52 -3.12 -24.64 -4.88
C ILE A 52 -4.49 -25.32 -4.85
N ALA A 53 -4.52 -26.65 -4.78
CA ALA A 53 -5.77 -27.42 -4.69
C ALA A 53 -6.63 -26.92 -3.52
N ASN A 54 -6.04 -26.84 -2.33
CA ASN A 54 -6.74 -26.44 -1.11
C ASN A 54 -7.18 -24.97 -1.14
N ALA A 55 -6.37 -24.09 -1.74
CA ALA A 55 -6.73 -22.69 -1.91
C ALA A 55 -7.87 -22.49 -2.94
N LEU A 56 -7.94 -23.31 -3.99
CA LEU A 56 -9.06 -23.33 -4.94
C LEU A 56 -10.34 -23.85 -4.28
N GLU A 57 -10.26 -24.94 -3.51
CA GLU A 57 -11.42 -25.51 -2.81
C GLU A 57 -12.00 -24.59 -1.73
N SER A 58 -11.18 -23.75 -1.12
CA SER A 58 -11.61 -22.74 -0.15
C SER A 58 -12.19 -21.48 -0.81
N SER A 59 -11.71 -21.10 -2.00
CA SER A 59 -12.19 -19.90 -2.73
C SER A 59 -13.47 -20.14 -3.54
N ASP A 60 -13.75 -21.38 -3.97
CA ASP A 60 -15.00 -21.77 -4.67
C ASP A 60 -16.21 -21.92 -3.72
N ARG A 61 -16.02 -21.78 -2.40
CA ARG A 61 -17.13 -21.83 -1.43
C ARG A 61 -17.74 -20.45 -1.21
N PRO A 62 -19.08 -20.27 -1.34
CA PRO A 62 -19.73 -19.03 -0.90
C PRO A 62 -19.45 -18.82 0.60
N LEU A 63 -19.29 -17.56 1.02
CA LEU A 63 -18.98 -17.05 2.38
C LEU A 63 -20.00 -17.44 3.49
N ALA A 64 -20.47 -18.68 3.51
CA ALA A 64 -21.39 -19.23 4.49
C ALA A 64 -21.04 -20.69 4.78
N MET A 65 -19.96 -20.91 5.51
CA MET A 65 -19.87 -21.97 6.52
C MET A 65 -18.60 -21.74 7.33
N HIS A 66 -18.78 -21.30 8.57
CA HIS A 66 -17.74 -21.41 9.59
C HIS A 66 -17.26 -22.86 9.63
N TYR A 67 -16.02 -23.10 9.20
CA TYR A 67 -15.35 -24.29 9.69
C TYR A 67 -15.21 -24.11 11.22
N PRO A 68 -15.61 -25.10 12.03
CA PRO A 68 -15.24 -25.09 13.43
C PRO A 68 -13.71 -25.01 13.52
N PRO A 69 -13.12 -24.35 14.54
CA PRO A 69 -11.68 -24.05 14.63
C PRO A 69 -10.75 -25.28 14.75
N ASN A 70 -11.27 -26.50 14.55
CA ASN A 70 -10.64 -27.77 14.89
C ASN A 70 -10.68 -28.79 13.72
N ALA A 71 -10.65 -28.35 12.47
CA ALA A 71 -10.10 -29.24 11.44
C ALA A 71 -8.59 -29.05 11.48
N ASP A 72 -7.83 -30.11 11.75
CA ASP A 72 -6.39 -30.18 11.49
C ASP A 72 -6.18 -29.97 9.98
N ILE A 73 -6.30 -28.72 9.53
CA ILE A 73 -5.82 -28.31 8.22
C ILE A 73 -4.32 -28.35 8.38
N ASP A 74 -3.72 -29.38 7.80
CA ASP A 74 -2.28 -29.55 7.77
C ASP A 74 -1.69 -28.23 7.27
N ARG A 75 -0.99 -27.48 8.14
CA ARG A 75 -0.45 -26.16 7.81
C ARG A 75 0.48 -26.25 6.60
N GLU A 76 1.11 -27.41 6.43
CA GLU A 76 1.97 -27.77 5.31
C GLU A 76 1.24 -27.78 3.97
N ASN A 77 -0.10 -27.91 3.95
CA ASN A 77 -0.90 -28.00 2.72
C ASN A 77 -1.73 -26.74 2.44
N THR A 78 -1.50 -25.64 3.17
CA THR A 78 -2.15 -24.34 2.91
C THR A 78 -1.25 -23.45 2.06
N LEU A 79 -1.85 -22.60 1.21
CA LEU A 79 -1.07 -21.60 0.46
C LEU A 79 -0.25 -20.74 1.43
N PRO A 80 1.09 -20.74 1.32
CA PRO A 80 1.93 -19.92 2.17
C PRO A 80 1.60 -18.44 2.03
N LYS A 81 1.62 -17.71 3.16
CA LYS A 81 1.49 -16.25 3.15
C LYS A 81 2.63 -15.58 2.39
N VAL A 82 3.82 -16.21 2.39
CA VAL A 82 5.02 -15.75 1.70
C VAL A 82 5.43 -16.79 0.67
N LEU A 83 5.57 -16.38 -0.59
CA LEU A 83 6.11 -17.20 -1.67
C LEU A 83 7.43 -16.60 -2.15
N HIS A 84 8.44 -17.42 -2.41
CA HIS A 84 9.71 -16.96 -2.94
C HIS A 84 9.83 -17.28 -4.42
N VAL A 85 10.16 -16.29 -5.23
CA VAL A 85 10.33 -16.43 -6.68
C VAL A 85 11.70 -15.92 -7.08
N ILE A 86 12.39 -16.64 -7.95
CA ILE A 86 13.57 -16.11 -8.64
C ILE A 86 13.12 -15.64 -10.02
N ALA A 87 13.15 -14.33 -10.26
CA ALA A 87 12.75 -13.73 -11.52
C ALA A 87 13.89 -12.84 -12.04
N ASP A 88 14.27 -13.02 -13.31
CA ASP A 88 15.41 -12.30 -13.91
C ASP A 88 16.72 -12.38 -13.06
N GLY A 89 16.96 -13.55 -12.47
CA GLY A 89 18.11 -13.79 -11.58
C GLY A 89 18.06 -13.08 -10.22
N LYS A 90 16.95 -12.42 -9.89
CA LYS A 90 16.76 -11.71 -8.61
C LYS A 90 15.79 -12.48 -7.71
N PRO A 91 16.10 -12.64 -6.41
CA PRO A 91 15.17 -13.24 -5.46
C PRO A 91 14.06 -12.24 -5.11
N LEU A 92 12.82 -12.72 -5.09
CA LEU A 92 11.62 -11.97 -4.78
C LEU A 92 10.84 -12.69 -3.70
N SER A 93 10.38 -11.96 -2.69
CA SER A 93 9.39 -12.45 -1.74
C SER A 93 8.05 -11.81 -2.04
N LEU A 94 7.05 -12.65 -2.27
CA LEU A 94 5.66 -12.30 -2.55
C LEU A 94 4.85 -12.49 -1.26
N ILE A 95 4.21 -11.44 -0.77
CA ILE A 95 3.65 -11.41 0.58
C ILE A 95 2.13 -11.23 0.53
N ASP A 96 1.45 -11.88 1.47
CA ASP A 96 -0.01 -11.99 1.57
C ASP A 96 -0.62 -12.53 0.27
N CYS A 97 -0.09 -13.66 -0.18
CA CYS A 97 -0.54 -14.33 -1.40
C CYS A 97 -1.96 -14.88 -1.26
N THR A 98 -2.81 -14.63 -2.27
CA THR A 98 -4.17 -15.16 -2.34
C THR A 98 -4.45 -15.73 -3.73
N VAL A 99 -5.24 -16.81 -3.84
CA VAL A 99 -5.63 -17.33 -5.16
C VAL A 99 -6.76 -16.48 -5.74
N PHE A 100 -6.64 -16.13 -7.03
CA PHE A 100 -7.68 -15.39 -7.73
C PHE A 100 -8.95 -16.26 -7.86
N PRO A 101 -10.14 -15.77 -7.43
CA PRO A 101 -11.39 -16.52 -7.57
C PRO A 101 -11.73 -16.80 -9.04
N GLY A 102 -12.04 -18.05 -9.39
CA GLY A 102 -12.28 -18.45 -10.79
C GLY A 102 -11.02 -18.56 -11.65
N SER A 103 -9.85 -18.75 -11.02
CA SER A 103 -8.56 -18.96 -11.71
C SER A 103 -8.44 -20.29 -12.46
N ARG A 104 -9.44 -21.18 -12.41
CA ARG A 104 -9.51 -22.34 -13.30
C ARG A 104 -9.65 -21.83 -14.74
N HIS A 105 -8.60 -21.93 -15.52
CA HIS A 105 -8.63 -21.52 -16.92
C HIS A 105 -9.02 -22.73 -17.80
N PRO A 106 -10.27 -22.85 -18.29
CA PRO A 106 -10.76 -24.04 -18.99
C PRO A 106 -10.13 -24.26 -20.40
N SER A 107 -9.10 -23.49 -20.76
CA SER A 107 -8.53 -23.45 -22.12
C SER A 107 -7.11 -23.99 -22.24
N TYR A 108 -6.47 -24.47 -21.18
CA TYR A 108 -5.13 -25.06 -21.27
C TYR A 108 -5.21 -26.58 -21.38
N PRO A 109 -4.85 -27.19 -22.53
CA PRO A 109 -5.03 -28.62 -22.77
C PRO A 109 -3.98 -29.52 -22.08
N ARG A 110 -3.05 -28.96 -21.29
CA ARG A 110 -2.08 -29.67 -20.45
C ARG A 110 -1.65 -28.77 -19.27
N GLY A 111 -2.10 -29.10 -18.06
CA GLY A 111 -1.82 -28.35 -16.84
C GLY A 111 -2.75 -27.14 -16.68
N ASP A 112 -3.40 -27.03 -15.53
CA ASP A 112 -4.18 -25.84 -15.18
C ASP A 112 -3.20 -24.77 -14.69
N ALA A 113 -3.26 -23.56 -15.26
CA ALA A 113 -2.50 -22.43 -14.74
C ALA A 113 -3.34 -21.71 -13.67
N VAL A 114 -2.80 -21.56 -12.46
CA VAL A 114 -3.43 -20.78 -11.39
C VAL A 114 -2.87 -19.37 -11.35
N ARG A 115 -3.69 -18.42 -10.92
CA ARG A 115 -3.30 -17.03 -10.68
C ARG A 115 -3.29 -16.76 -9.18
N ILE A 116 -2.13 -16.37 -8.68
CA ILE A 116 -1.91 -15.96 -7.29
C ILE A 116 -1.70 -14.45 -7.27
N MET A 117 -2.40 -13.76 -6.40
CA MET A 117 -2.33 -12.31 -6.22
C MET A 117 -1.53 -12.00 -4.95
N PRO A 118 -0.24 -11.67 -5.07
CA PRO A 118 0.49 -11.08 -3.97
C PRO A 118 0.05 -9.64 -3.74
N ARG A 119 -0.05 -9.26 -2.47
CA ARG A 119 -0.29 -7.86 -2.09
C ARG A 119 0.99 -7.02 -2.23
N VAL A 120 2.13 -7.63 -1.91
CA VAL A 120 3.44 -6.99 -1.87
C VAL A 120 4.47 -7.88 -2.55
N ILE A 121 5.42 -7.25 -3.24
CA ILE A 121 6.61 -7.89 -3.78
C ILE A 121 7.82 -7.15 -3.23
N VAL A 122 8.73 -7.90 -2.60
CA VAL A 122 9.96 -7.33 -2.02
C VAL A 122 11.16 -8.00 -2.67
N HIS A 123 12.13 -7.19 -3.12
CA HIS A 123 13.42 -7.71 -3.56
C HIS A 123 14.27 -8.03 -2.34
N ILE A 124 14.19 -9.27 -1.86
CA ILE A 124 14.86 -9.73 -0.65
C ILE A 124 15.25 -11.20 -0.80
N ARG A 125 16.27 -11.62 -0.07
CA ARG A 125 16.70 -13.01 -0.09
C ARG A 125 15.71 -13.87 0.70
N PRO A 126 15.54 -15.16 0.34
CA PRO A 126 14.59 -16.05 1.02
C PRO A 126 14.93 -16.32 2.50
N ASP A 127 16.18 -16.13 2.93
CA ASP A 127 16.65 -16.37 4.29
C ASP A 127 16.38 -15.19 5.25
N GLU A 128 15.94 -14.05 4.74
CA GLU A 128 15.59 -12.88 5.56
C GLU A 128 14.08 -12.91 5.90
N PRO A 129 13.69 -12.81 7.19
CA PRO A 129 12.29 -12.86 7.59
C PRO A 129 11.54 -11.62 7.09
N VAL A 130 10.43 -11.83 6.41
CA VAL A 130 9.62 -10.75 5.80
C VAL A 130 8.13 -10.86 6.08
N GLU A 131 7.71 -11.79 6.92
CA GLU A 131 6.31 -11.93 7.33
C GLU A 131 5.84 -10.71 8.12
N ARG A 132 6.75 -10.14 8.92
CA ARG A 132 6.55 -8.95 9.75
C ARG A 132 7.74 -8.03 9.62
N ILE A 133 7.50 -6.73 9.61
CA ILE A 133 8.52 -5.69 9.44
C ILE A 133 8.43 -4.69 10.59
N SER A 134 9.54 -4.08 10.97
CA SER A 134 9.56 -3.03 12.00
C SER A 134 9.60 -1.62 11.41
N LYS A 135 9.86 -1.50 10.11
CA LYS A 135 10.05 -0.22 9.45
C LYS A 135 9.59 -0.26 8.00
N LEU A 136 8.95 0.80 7.55
CA LEU A 136 8.62 1.00 6.13
C LEU A 136 8.88 2.45 5.74
N ARG A 137 9.43 2.66 4.54
CA ARG A 137 9.63 3.97 3.95
C ARG A 137 8.80 4.11 2.69
N SER A 138 8.24 5.30 2.47
CA SER A 138 7.57 5.65 1.22
C SER A 138 7.89 7.06 0.75
N VAL A 139 7.95 7.22 -0.56
CA VAL A 139 8.02 8.52 -1.24
C VAL A 139 6.62 8.86 -1.75
N ILE A 140 6.10 10.00 -1.29
CA ILE A 140 4.80 10.55 -1.68
C ILE A 140 5.06 11.85 -2.45
N PRO A 141 4.57 12.00 -3.68
CA PRO A 141 4.74 13.22 -4.45
C PRO A 141 4.23 14.46 -3.71
N GLY A 142 5.01 15.54 -3.78
CA GLY A 142 4.65 16.82 -3.16
C GLY A 142 4.85 16.88 -1.65
N MET A 143 5.36 15.82 -1.02
CA MET A 143 5.68 15.81 0.42
C MET A 143 6.75 16.84 0.78
N LEU A 144 7.79 17.00 -0.05
CA LEU A 144 8.81 18.05 0.12
C LEU A 144 8.20 19.45 0.20
N ALA A 145 7.31 19.78 -0.75
CA ALA A 145 6.64 21.09 -0.77
C ALA A 145 5.69 21.26 0.42
N TRP A 146 4.98 20.19 0.81
CA TRP A 146 4.02 20.20 1.90
C TRP A 146 4.66 20.34 3.28
N SER A 147 5.81 19.68 3.49
CA SER A 147 6.54 19.72 4.76
C SER A 147 7.44 20.95 4.88
N GLY A 148 7.82 21.58 3.75
CA GLY A 148 8.77 22.69 3.72
C GLY A 148 10.20 22.29 4.13
N SER A 149 10.51 21.00 4.11
CA SER A 149 11.78 20.46 4.64
C SER A 149 12.86 20.46 3.56
N TYR A 150 13.56 21.58 3.40
CA TYR A 150 14.65 21.71 2.42
C TYR A 150 16.02 21.43 3.06
N SER A 151 16.81 20.54 2.45
CA SER A 151 18.17 20.17 2.86
C SER A 151 19.23 20.72 1.90
N LEU A 152 18.80 21.13 0.70
CA LEU A 152 19.61 21.88 -0.25
C LEU A 152 19.21 23.36 -0.21
N THR A 153 20.19 24.23 -0.02
CA THR A 153 20.07 25.64 -0.35
C THR A 153 21.11 25.98 -1.42
N HIS A 154 20.87 27.02 -2.21
CA HIS A 154 21.85 27.50 -3.18
C HIS A 154 22.10 28.98 -2.95
N THR A 155 23.34 29.39 -3.11
CA THR A 155 23.76 30.79 -3.10
C THR A 155 24.47 31.10 -4.41
N LEU A 156 24.03 32.17 -5.06
CA LEU A 156 24.64 32.70 -6.27
C LEU A 156 25.53 33.88 -5.88
N THR A 157 26.82 33.77 -6.16
CA THR A 157 27.79 34.85 -5.92
C THR A 157 28.31 35.33 -7.27
N ASP A 158 28.06 36.59 -7.61
CA ASP A 158 28.67 37.20 -8.78
C ASP A 158 30.11 37.62 -8.44
N THR A 159 31.08 37.05 -9.15
CA THR A 159 32.50 37.31 -8.95
C THR A 159 33.04 38.37 -9.91
N GLY A 160 32.20 38.91 -10.81
CA GLY A 160 32.61 39.81 -11.90
C GLY A 160 33.33 39.12 -13.07
N GLN A 161 33.83 37.88 -12.89
CA GLN A 161 34.34 37.01 -13.96
C GLN A 161 33.40 35.86 -14.31
N GLY A 162 32.31 35.71 -13.56
CA GLY A 162 31.31 34.66 -13.71
C GLY A 162 30.45 34.53 -12.46
N THR A 163 29.41 33.70 -12.54
CA THR A 163 28.55 33.37 -11.40
C THR A 163 29.07 32.12 -10.73
N GLU A 164 29.51 32.24 -9.49
CA GLU A 164 29.79 31.10 -8.62
C GLU A 164 28.48 30.60 -7.99
N VAL A 165 28.20 29.30 -8.12
CA VAL A 165 27.05 28.65 -7.50
C VAL A 165 27.57 27.74 -6.39
N SER A 166 27.27 28.09 -5.14
CA SER A 166 27.54 27.21 -4.00
C SER A 166 26.24 26.56 -3.54
N VAL A 167 26.23 25.22 -3.46
CA VAL A 167 25.07 24.43 -3.02
C VAL A 167 25.45 23.72 -1.72
N PRO A 168 25.35 24.38 -0.56
CA PRO A 168 25.59 23.72 0.71
C PRO A 168 24.53 22.65 0.97
N LEU A 169 25.01 21.41 1.17
CA LEU A 169 24.19 20.32 1.68
C LEU A 169 24.10 20.45 3.20
N ARG A 170 22.89 20.61 3.73
CA ARG A 170 22.64 20.55 5.17
C ARG A 170 21.85 19.30 5.48
N ALA A 171 22.43 18.42 6.29
CA ALA A 171 21.68 17.33 6.88
C ALA A 171 20.56 17.93 7.75
N SER A 172 19.33 17.80 7.31
CA SER A 172 18.17 18.17 8.10
C SER A 172 17.79 16.96 8.96
N PRO A 173 17.63 17.13 10.28
CA PRO A 173 17.20 16.02 11.13
C PRO A 173 15.81 15.53 10.70
N PRO A 174 15.47 14.27 11.01
CA PRO A 174 14.10 13.79 10.87
C PRO A 174 13.12 14.71 11.61
N ILE A 175 11.93 14.89 11.03
CA ILE A 175 10.82 15.61 11.66
C ILE A 175 9.87 14.56 12.22
N GLU A 176 9.83 14.46 13.54
CA GLU A 176 8.86 13.60 14.22
C GLU A 176 7.44 14.15 14.02
N LEU A 177 6.56 13.31 13.49
CA LEU A 177 5.16 13.66 13.24
C LEU A 177 4.25 13.12 14.35
N ASP A 178 4.53 11.92 14.83
CA ASP A 178 3.78 11.26 15.90
C ASP A 178 4.67 10.18 16.53
N GLU A 179 5.32 10.52 17.64
CA GLU A 179 6.23 9.61 18.36
C GLU A 179 5.51 8.36 18.87
N ALA A 180 4.24 8.48 19.29
CA ALA A 180 3.47 7.35 19.82
C ALA A 180 3.16 6.30 18.74
N ARG A 181 3.12 6.73 17.47
CA ARG A 181 2.96 5.86 16.30
C ARG A 181 4.27 5.60 15.54
N GLY A 182 5.40 6.11 16.04
CA GLY A 182 6.71 6.02 15.40
C GLY A 182 6.74 6.59 13.98
N LEU A 183 6.12 7.75 13.76
CA LEU A 183 6.01 8.39 12.44
C LEU A 183 6.96 9.57 12.29
N SER A 184 7.75 9.57 11.22
CA SER A 184 8.67 10.67 10.93
C SER A 184 8.78 11.00 9.44
N LEU A 185 9.22 12.22 9.16
CA LEU A 185 9.67 12.64 7.83
C LEU A 185 11.18 12.71 7.81
N ILE A 186 11.78 12.07 6.82
CA ILE A 186 13.23 12.03 6.63
C ILE A 186 13.56 12.81 5.36
N PRO A 187 14.14 14.02 5.49
CA PRO A 187 14.69 14.74 4.36
C PRO A 187 15.80 13.90 3.72
N ASN A 188 15.72 13.70 2.41
CA ASN A 188 16.66 12.86 1.69
C ASN A 188 17.18 13.60 0.46
N VAL A 189 18.49 13.49 0.23
CA VAL A 189 19.18 14.12 -0.89
C VAL A 189 19.96 13.06 -1.63
N ILE A 190 19.72 12.96 -2.92
CA ILE A 190 20.39 12.01 -3.80
C ILE A 190 21.26 12.81 -4.77
N ALA A 191 22.54 12.48 -4.79
CA ALA A 191 23.49 13.00 -5.76
C ALA A 191 23.64 11.99 -6.92
N HIS A 192 23.41 12.46 -8.13
CA HIS A 192 23.60 11.70 -9.36
C HIS A 192 24.79 12.26 -10.10
N ASN A 193 25.73 11.40 -10.47
CA ASN A 193 26.76 11.77 -11.45
C ASN A 193 26.11 11.78 -12.83
N ARG A 194 26.28 12.87 -13.60
CA ARG A 194 25.82 12.85 -14.98
C ARG A 194 26.62 11.83 -15.78
N PRO A 195 25.95 10.97 -16.56
CA PRO A 195 26.63 10.21 -17.59
C PRO A 195 27.38 11.21 -18.50
N PHE A 196 28.65 10.96 -18.77
CA PHE A 196 29.52 11.74 -19.68
C PHE A 196 30.09 13.07 -19.15
N SER A 197 29.97 13.37 -17.86
CA SER A 197 30.72 14.46 -17.23
C SER A 197 31.17 14.07 -15.83
N GLU A 198 32.48 13.85 -15.66
CA GLU A 198 33.08 13.53 -14.36
C GLU A 198 33.00 14.70 -13.35
N SER A 199 32.65 15.90 -13.83
CA SER A 199 32.59 17.12 -13.04
C SER A 199 31.18 17.68 -12.82
N ALA A 200 30.13 17.05 -13.37
CA ALA A 200 28.74 17.48 -13.20
C ALA A 200 27.98 16.55 -12.24
N LEU A 201 27.64 17.08 -11.07
CA LEU A 201 26.75 16.47 -10.10
C LEU A 201 25.35 17.07 -10.24
N ASP A 202 24.33 16.24 -10.43
CA ASP A 202 22.94 16.63 -10.30
C ASP A 202 22.44 16.21 -8.91
N PHE A 203 21.84 17.15 -8.18
CA PHE A 203 21.23 16.85 -6.89
C PHE A 203 19.71 16.80 -7.03
N SER A 204 19.09 15.75 -6.51
CA SER A 204 17.65 15.68 -6.32
C SER A 204 17.34 15.59 -4.83
N GLN A 205 16.34 16.34 -4.37
CA GLN A 205 15.87 16.28 -3.01
C GLN A 205 14.44 15.73 -2.95
N ASP A 206 14.18 14.86 -1.99
CA ASP A 206 12.86 14.40 -1.61
C ASP A 206 12.70 14.35 -0.08
N VAL A 207 11.50 14.00 0.36
CA VAL A 207 11.19 13.72 1.75
C VAL A 207 10.55 12.35 1.79
N VAL A 208 11.10 11.48 2.62
CA VAL A 208 10.61 10.12 2.83
C VAL A 208 9.73 10.10 4.07
N PHE A 209 8.56 9.50 3.97
CA PHE A 209 7.75 9.20 5.15
C PHE A 209 8.15 7.82 5.68
N GLU A 210 8.42 7.76 6.98
CA GLU A 210 8.84 6.55 7.67
C GLU A 210 7.84 6.20 8.79
N SER A 211 7.50 4.91 8.87
CA SER A 211 6.84 4.33 10.03
C SER A 211 7.79 3.34 10.71
N VAL A 212 7.85 3.37 12.04
CA VAL A 212 8.73 2.54 12.87
C VAL A 212 7.92 1.95 14.03
N THR A 213 8.09 0.66 14.28
CA THR A 213 7.50 -0.04 15.42
C THR A 213 8.60 -0.68 16.26
N GLU A 214 8.39 -0.76 17.58
CA GLU A 214 9.36 -1.38 18.50
C GLU A 214 9.49 -2.90 18.25
N ALA A 215 8.35 -3.56 17.99
CA ALA A 215 8.29 -4.95 17.58
C ALA A 215 7.87 -5.05 16.10
N PRO A 216 8.37 -6.05 15.34
CA PRO A 216 7.93 -6.26 13.97
C PRO A 216 6.41 -6.44 13.90
N GLU A 217 5.74 -5.74 13.00
CA GLU A 217 4.29 -5.80 12.77
C GLU A 217 3.92 -6.34 11.40
N GLU A 218 2.65 -6.71 11.22
CA GLU A 218 2.15 -7.11 9.90
C GLU A 218 2.23 -5.94 8.90
N TRP A 219 2.44 -6.27 7.62
CA TRP A 219 2.52 -5.28 6.54
C TRP A 219 1.31 -4.35 6.47
N ASP A 220 0.11 -4.85 6.79
CA ASP A 220 -1.12 -4.06 6.77
C ASP A 220 -1.07 -2.86 7.72
N HIS A 221 -0.41 -3.02 8.87
CA HIS A 221 -0.22 -1.95 9.85
C HIS A 221 0.55 -0.78 9.21
N HIS A 222 1.73 -1.04 8.65
CA HIS A 222 2.55 -0.02 7.99
C HIS A 222 1.84 0.57 6.77
N PHE A 223 1.27 -0.23 5.88
CA PHE A 223 0.57 0.31 4.70
C PHE A 223 -0.59 1.21 5.08
N THR A 224 -1.30 0.89 6.15
CA THR A 224 -2.39 1.71 6.65
C THR A 224 -1.89 3.10 7.06
N LEU A 225 -0.78 3.17 7.81
CA LEU A 225 -0.15 4.46 8.18
C LEU A 225 0.30 5.26 6.96
N HIS A 226 0.95 4.61 6.00
CA HIS A 226 1.42 5.25 4.77
C HIS A 226 0.27 5.74 3.87
N ARG A 227 -0.83 4.98 3.77
CA ARG A 227 -2.04 5.38 3.04
C ARG A 227 -2.73 6.58 3.69
N ARG A 228 -2.75 6.65 5.02
CA ARG A 228 -3.27 7.81 5.77
C ARG A 228 -2.48 9.07 5.49
N MET A 229 -1.15 8.95 5.52
CA MET A 229 -0.26 10.06 5.20
C MET A 229 -0.46 10.52 3.74
N LYS A 230 -0.50 9.57 2.81
CA LYS A 230 -0.79 9.87 1.40
C LYS A 230 -2.12 10.59 1.22
N ALA A 231 -3.16 10.16 1.93
CA ALA A 231 -4.48 10.80 1.90
C ALA A 231 -4.45 12.23 2.47
N LEU A 232 -3.65 12.49 3.52
CA LEU A 232 -3.45 13.84 4.06
C LEU A 232 -2.79 14.76 3.04
N VAL A 233 -1.68 14.32 2.44
CA VAL A 233 -0.94 15.11 1.44
C VAL A 233 -1.78 15.30 0.17
N ALA A 234 -2.55 14.29 -0.24
CA ALA A 234 -3.49 14.39 -1.35
C ALA A 234 -4.61 15.41 -1.07
N LEU A 235 -5.10 15.44 0.17
CA LEU A 235 -6.08 16.44 0.61
C LEU A 235 -5.46 17.85 0.59
N ALA A 236 -4.28 18.02 1.17
CA ALA A 236 -3.54 19.28 1.20
C ALA A 236 -3.28 19.83 -0.20
N ARG A 237 -2.93 18.97 -1.16
CA ARG A 237 -2.71 19.34 -2.56
C ARG A 237 -3.98 19.43 -3.39
N TYR A 238 -5.09 18.94 -2.86
CA TYR A 238 -6.35 18.77 -3.59
C TYR A 238 -6.18 17.99 -4.91
N GLU A 239 -5.39 16.91 -4.86
CA GLU A 239 -4.98 16.11 -6.01
C GLU A 239 -4.88 14.64 -5.61
N PRO A 240 -5.33 13.67 -6.43
CA PRO A 240 -5.07 12.27 -6.18
C PRO A 240 -3.56 11.96 -6.28
N LEU A 241 -3.01 11.20 -5.34
CA LEU A 241 -1.58 10.82 -5.30
C LEU A 241 -1.39 9.29 -5.25
N THR A 242 -0.34 8.82 -5.93
CA THR A 242 0.22 7.46 -5.77
C THR A 242 1.56 7.53 -5.05
N PHE A 243 2.01 6.42 -4.48
CA PHE A 243 3.41 6.30 -4.08
C PHE A 243 4.33 6.27 -5.31
N THR A 244 5.49 6.93 -5.24
CA THR A 244 6.53 6.86 -6.28
C THR A 244 7.67 5.91 -5.92
N GLY A 245 7.77 5.53 -4.65
CA GLY A 245 8.72 4.54 -4.18
C GLY A 245 8.33 4.04 -2.80
N MET A 246 8.61 2.77 -2.53
CA MET A 246 8.56 2.18 -1.19
C MET A 246 9.78 1.32 -0.98
N SER A 247 10.30 1.33 0.25
CA SER A 247 11.48 0.57 0.59
C SER A 247 11.46 0.10 2.04
N LEU A 248 12.10 -1.05 2.24
CA LEU A 248 12.36 -1.65 3.55
C LEU A 248 13.85 -1.46 3.86
N PRO A 249 14.21 -0.63 4.85
CA PRO A 249 15.61 -0.48 5.27
C PRO A 249 16.14 -1.80 5.82
N ARG A 250 17.40 -2.13 5.49
CA ARG A 250 18.04 -3.31 6.10
C ARG A 250 18.26 -3.10 7.58
N LEU A 251 17.99 -4.15 8.37
CA LEU A 251 18.52 -4.23 9.73
C LEU A 251 20.05 -4.17 9.64
N HIS A 252 20.65 -3.22 10.36
CA HIS A 252 22.10 -3.04 10.53
C HIS A 252 22.89 -2.35 9.38
N GLU A 253 22.24 -1.92 8.29
CA GLU A 253 22.93 -1.19 7.21
C GLU A 253 22.12 0.06 6.81
N HIS A 254 22.63 1.25 7.16
CA HIS A 254 21.92 2.53 6.94
C HIS A 254 21.67 2.87 5.45
N ASP A 255 22.48 2.32 4.54
CA ASP A 255 22.47 2.68 3.11
C ASP A 255 21.89 1.58 2.21
N GLN A 256 21.57 0.40 2.74
CA GLN A 256 20.99 -0.67 1.94
C GLN A 256 19.49 -0.79 2.22
N GLN A 257 18.70 -0.67 1.16
CA GLN A 257 17.25 -0.74 1.22
C GLN A 257 16.75 -1.77 0.22
N HIS A 258 15.80 -2.59 0.64
CA HIS A 258 15.06 -3.48 -0.25
C HIS A 258 13.93 -2.70 -0.91
N GLN A 259 13.83 -2.81 -2.23
CA GLN A 259 12.71 -2.22 -2.95
C GLN A 259 11.44 -2.99 -2.61
N VAL A 260 10.38 -2.25 -2.30
CA VAL A 260 9.04 -2.78 -2.05
C VAL A 260 8.13 -2.30 -3.17
N LEU A 261 7.52 -3.24 -3.87
CA LEU A 261 6.42 -2.99 -4.79
C LEU A 261 5.13 -3.36 -4.07
N CYS A 262 4.25 -2.38 -3.88
CA CYS A 262 2.91 -2.60 -3.35
C CYS A 262 1.93 -2.01 -4.33
N HIS A 263 0.85 -2.74 -4.60
CA HIS A 263 -0.15 -2.25 -5.52
C HIS A 263 -0.87 -1.04 -4.92
N ASP A 264 -0.75 0.08 -5.64
CA ASP A 264 -1.50 1.31 -5.43
C ASP A 264 -2.18 1.63 -6.77
N PRO A 265 -3.51 1.81 -6.83
CA PRO A 265 -4.20 2.05 -8.09
C PRO A 265 -3.57 3.21 -8.86
N LYS A 266 -3.13 2.93 -10.10
CA LYS A 266 -2.54 3.96 -10.98
C LYS A 266 -3.57 5.07 -11.20
N ILE A 267 -3.17 6.30 -10.91
CA ILE A 267 -3.99 7.48 -11.17
C ILE A 267 -3.77 7.90 -12.61
N ASP A 268 -4.86 8.27 -13.31
CA ASP A 268 -4.78 8.78 -14.67
C ASP A 268 -3.97 10.10 -14.68
N PRO A 269 -2.86 10.18 -15.45
CA PRO A 269 -2.03 11.38 -15.55
C PRO A 269 -2.81 12.64 -15.96
N SER A 270 -3.98 12.51 -16.59
CA SER A 270 -4.83 13.66 -16.91
C SER A 270 -5.30 14.46 -15.68
N PHE A 271 -5.27 13.83 -14.49
CA PHE A 271 -5.60 14.50 -13.23
C PHE A 271 -4.45 15.35 -12.68
N SER A 272 -3.19 15.12 -13.11
CA SER A 272 -2.00 15.82 -12.58
C SER A 272 -1.64 17.10 -13.36
N THR A 273 -2.64 17.80 -13.89
CA THR A 273 -2.46 18.90 -14.85
C THR A 273 -2.22 20.27 -14.21
N ASN A 274 -1.97 20.35 -12.90
CA ASN A 274 -1.77 21.65 -12.23
C ASN A 274 -0.60 21.67 -11.25
N ASN A 275 0.60 21.91 -11.78
CA ASN A 275 1.79 22.22 -10.98
C ASN A 275 1.70 23.57 -10.24
N ASN A 276 0.66 24.39 -10.51
CA ASN A 276 0.49 25.74 -9.96
C ASN A 276 -0.63 25.87 -8.90
N ARG A 277 -1.19 24.76 -8.39
CA ARG A 277 -2.15 24.87 -7.29
C ARG A 277 -1.42 25.05 -5.97
N GLN A 278 -1.67 26.19 -5.33
CA GLN A 278 -1.29 26.41 -3.93
C GLN A 278 -1.89 25.29 -3.07
N GLN A 279 -1.09 24.80 -2.12
CA GLN A 279 -1.57 23.81 -1.14
C GLN A 279 -2.63 24.46 -0.26
N LEU A 280 -3.66 23.70 0.09
CA LEU A 280 -4.73 24.13 1.01
C LEU A 280 -4.19 24.37 2.42
N PHE A 281 -3.20 23.58 2.83
CA PHE A 281 -2.46 23.70 4.08
C PHE A 281 -1.13 22.96 3.95
N THR A 282 -0.19 23.30 4.82
CA THR A 282 1.16 22.76 4.95
C THR A 282 1.35 22.11 6.32
N LEU A 283 2.48 21.44 6.53
CA LEU A 283 2.85 20.95 7.86
C LEU A 283 2.97 22.09 8.89
N THR A 284 3.37 23.30 8.47
CA THR A 284 3.46 24.46 9.37
C THR A 284 2.08 24.90 9.88
N ASP A 285 1.02 24.72 9.08
CA ASP A 285 -0.33 25.12 9.46
C ASP A 285 -0.98 24.18 10.48
N ILE A 286 -0.69 22.87 10.39
CA ILE A 286 -1.33 21.86 11.24
C ILE A 286 -0.42 21.32 12.35
N GLY A 287 0.90 21.40 12.17
CA GLY A 287 1.91 20.81 13.04
C GLY A 287 1.83 19.28 13.16
N PRO A 288 2.76 18.65 13.92
CA PRO A 288 2.71 17.23 14.25
C PRO A 288 1.39 16.82 14.93
N GLU A 289 0.86 17.65 15.84
CA GLU A 289 -0.41 17.40 16.52
C GLU A 289 -1.60 17.28 15.55
N GLY A 290 -1.64 18.11 14.51
CA GLY A 290 -2.66 18.03 13.47
C GLY A 290 -2.55 16.78 12.62
N VAL A 291 -1.33 16.28 12.40
CA VAL A 291 -1.10 14.96 11.77
C VAL A 291 -1.66 13.85 12.67
N GLY A 292 -1.34 13.85 13.96
CA GLY A 292 -1.89 12.87 14.92
C GLY A 292 -3.43 12.86 14.92
N LYS A 293 -4.06 14.04 14.97
CA LYS A 293 -5.53 14.18 14.89
C LYS A 293 -6.10 13.69 13.57
N TRP A 294 -5.40 13.89 12.45
CA TRP A 294 -5.82 13.32 11.17
C TRP A 294 -5.81 11.79 11.19
N PHE A 295 -4.79 11.18 11.80
CA PHE A 295 -4.71 9.72 11.94
C PHE A 295 -5.85 9.19 12.80
N ASP A 296 -6.17 9.86 13.91
CA ASP A 296 -7.33 9.52 14.76
C ASP A 296 -8.65 9.65 13.99
N LEU A 297 -8.82 10.71 13.20
CA LEU A 297 -10.02 10.91 12.38
C LEU A 297 -10.15 9.81 11.31
N TYR A 298 -9.03 9.41 10.72
CA TYR A 298 -9.00 8.35 9.73
C TYR A 298 -9.44 7.00 10.32
N ASP A 299 -9.03 6.71 11.56
CA ASP A 299 -9.49 5.53 12.31
C ASP A 299 -11.00 5.54 12.55
N GLN A 300 -11.56 6.70 12.89
CA GLN A 300 -12.98 6.84 13.21
C GLN A 300 -13.88 6.86 11.97
N CYS A 301 -13.38 7.37 10.83
CA CYS A 301 -14.17 7.62 9.63
C CYS A 301 -13.58 7.02 8.33
N PRO A 302 -13.20 5.73 8.29
CA PRO A 302 -12.47 5.17 7.15
C PRO A 302 -13.28 5.20 5.85
N GLN A 303 -14.60 4.96 5.92
CA GLN A 303 -15.47 4.97 4.73
C GLN A 303 -15.65 6.36 4.13
N GLY A 304 -15.76 7.40 4.96
CA GLY A 304 -15.91 8.78 4.50
C GLY A 304 -14.68 9.29 3.77
N ILE A 305 -13.49 8.97 4.29
CA ILE A 305 -12.22 9.41 3.71
C ILE A 305 -11.86 8.60 2.46
N ASN A 306 -12.08 7.28 2.48
CA ASN A 306 -11.93 6.46 1.27
C ASN A 306 -12.93 6.87 0.18
N GLY A 307 -14.14 7.30 0.57
CA GLY A 307 -15.13 7.89 -0.32
C GLY A 307 -14.67 9.20 -0.96
N LEU A 308 -13.97 10.08 -0.24
CA LEU A 308 -13.41 11.33 -0.79
C LEU A 308 -12.32 11.06 -1.85
N ASN A 309 -11.49 10.04 -1.62
CA ASN A 309 -10.40 9.68 -2.52
C ASN A 309 -10.87 8.90 -3.76
N SER A 310 -11.91 8.06 -3.63
CA SER A 310 -12.48 7.25 -4.72
C SER A 310 -13.57 7.98 -5.53
N SER A 311 -14.39 8.83 -4.89
CA SER A 311 -15.41 9.61 -5.59
C SER A 311 -14.80 10.68 -6.47
N ARG A 312 -13.61 11.23 -6.15
CA ARG A 312 -12.92 12.21 -7.01
C ARG A 312 -12.41 11.61 -8.31
N THR A 313 -12.07 10.32 -8.33
CA THR A 313 -11.78 9.56 -9.56
C THR A 313 -13.04 9.30 -10.39
N ALA A 314 -14.23 9.19 -9.75
CA ALA A 314 -15.49 8.87 -10.42
C ALA A 314 -16.32 10.09 -10.86
N ARG A 315 -16.25 11.24 -10.16
CA ARG A 315 -17.21 12.36 -10.30
C ARG A 315 -16.96 13.28 -11.49
N THR A 316 -15.83 13.17 -12.18
CA THR A 316 -15.55 13.92 -13.42
C THR A 316 -15.52 13.05 -14.67
N ALA A 317 -15.55 11.71 -14.53
CA ALA A 317 -15.81 10.78 -15.62
C ALA A 317 -17.27 10.78 -16.09
N ARG A 318 -18.17 11.42 -15.33
CA ARG A 318 -19.51 11.76 -15.78
C ARG A 318 -19.72 13.26 -15.56
N VAL A 319 -19.75 14.01 -16.65
CA VAL A 319 -20.65 15.16 -16.75
C VAL A 319 -21.97 14.59 -17.27
N PRO A 320 -23.01 14.37 -16.43
CA PRO A 320 -24.36 14.33 -16.92
C PRO A 320 -24.98 15.70 -16.71
N SER A 321 -25.49 16.25 -17.81
CA SER A 321 -26.52 17.28 -17.80
C SER A 321 -27.65 16.91 -16.82
N GLN A 322 -27.96 17.83 -15.91
CA GLN A 322 -29.22 18.01 -15.18
C GLN A 322 -29.75 16.88 -14.24
N ALA A 323 -29.98 17.32 -12.99
CA ALA A 323 -30.94 16.85 -11.95
C ALA A 323 -30.57 15.66 -11.02
N PRO A 324 -31.20 15.56 -9.83
CA PRO A 324 -31.27 16.54 -8.75
C PRO A 324 -30.65 16.03 -7.43
N VAL A 325 -30.38 16.97 -6.51
CA VAL A 325 -29.76 16.77 -5.19
C VAL A 325 -30.58 15.83 -4.32
N ARG A 326 -30.01 14.69 -3.91
CA ARG A 326 -30.50 13.91 -2.75
C ARG A 326 -29.75 14.36 -1.50
N GLN A 327 -30.47 14.96 -0.56
CA GLN A 327 -30.01 15.26 0.79
C GLN A 327 -29.57 13.97 1.50
N TRP A 328 -28.33 13.95 2.00
CA TRP A 328 -27.88 12.97 2.98
C TRP A 328 -28.17 13.51 4.37
N CYS A 329 -29.12 12.89 5.07
CA CYS A 329 -29.39 13.18 6.47
C CYS A 329 -28.30 12.58 7.36
N CYS A 330 -27.41 13.40 7.90
CA CYS A 330 -26.71 13.08 9.14
C CYS A 330 -27.71 13.28 10.29
N ARG A 331 -28.15 12.21 10.95
CA ARG A 331 -28.88 12.32 12.21
C ARG A 331 -27.86 12.50 13.34
N SER A 332 -27.84 13.70 13.92
CA SER A 332 -27.21 13.93 15.22
C SER A 332 -28.09 13.34 16.34
N PRO A 333 -27.52 12.78 17.42
CA PRO A 333 -28.29 12.40 18.60
C PRO A 333 -28.66 13.65 19.41
N GLN A 334 -29.93 13.79 19.78
CA GLN A 334 -30.35 14.78 20.78
C GLN A 334 -30.32 14.20 22.19
N PRO A 335 -29.92 14.97 23.21
CA PRO A 335 -29.92 14.54 24.60
C PRO A 335 -31.27 14.81 25.29
N GLY A 336 -31.69 13.87 26.12
CA GLY A 336 -32.49 14.10 27.33
C GLY A 336 -33.96 14.51 27.17
N SER A 337 -34.87 13.58 27.46
CA SER A 337 -36.00 13.88 28.35
C SER A 337 -36.46 12.61 29.07
N THR A 338 -36.35 12.67 30.39
CA THR A 338 -36.99 11.79 31.37
C THR A 338 -38.46 12.15 31.52
N HIS A 339 -39.35 11.16 31.57
CA HIS A 339 -40.53 11.09 32.47
C HIS A 339 -41.21 9.72 32.29
N SER A 340 -41.07 8.84 33.29
CA SER A 340 -42.12 8.32 34.19
C SER A 340 -43.27 7.59 33.47
N VAL A 341 -43.26 6.24 33.49
CA VAL A 341 -44.06 5.40 34.42
C VAL A 341 -45.56 5.62 34.21
N ASP A 342 -46.25 4.65 33.61
CA ASP A 342 -47.25 3.91 34.37
C ASP A 342 -47.69 2.59 33.72
N THR A 343 -48.07 1.73 34.63
CA THR A 343 -48.41 0.32 34.58
C THR A 343 -49.70 0.02 33.81
N ASP A 344 -49.79 -1.25 33.39
CA ASP A 344 -50.92 -2.15 33.65
C ASP A 344 -51.79 -2.68 32.49
N LEU A 345 -51.89 -4.01 32.56
CA LEU A 345 -53.09 -4.83 32.43
C LEU A 345 -53.63 -5.25 31.05
N SER A 346 -53.55 -6.58 30.89
CA SER A 346 -54.63 -7.47 30.43
C SER A 346 -54.63 -7.91 28.96
N SER A 347 -54.20 -9.16 28.78
CA SER A 347 -54.85 -10.08 27.84
C SER A 347 -56.32 -10.29 28.23
N PRO A 348 -57.19 -10.67 27.29
CA PRO A 348 -57.65 -12.05 27.35
C PRO A 348 -57.68 -12.78 26.01
N ALA A 349 -57.67 -14.09 26.14
CA ALA A 349 -57.72 -15.09 25.10
C ALA A 349 -59.11 -15.24 24.43
N ARG A 350 -59.06 -15.93 23.28
CA ARG A 350 -59.93 -17.07 22.89
C ARG A 350 -61.08 -16.80 21.91
N ALA A 351 -60.93 -17.33 20.69
CA ALA A 351 -61.85 -18.19 19.93
C ALA A 351 -61.22 -18.39 18.52
N GLY A 352 -61.12 -19.56 17.89
CA GLY A 352 -61.89 -20.78 18.02
C GLY A 352 -62.83 -20.92 16.82
N ARG A 353 -62.50 -21.89 15.93
CA ARG A 353 -63.26 -22.48 14.80
C ARG A 353 -63.13 -21.77 13.44
N GLY A 354 -62.93 -22.49 12.34
CA GLY A 354 -63.01 -23.94 12.10
C GLY A 354 -62.15 -24.41 10.95
#